data_AF-A0A392T0K1-F1
#
_entry.id   AF-A0A392T0K1-F1
#
_cell.length_a   1.000
_cell.length_b   1.000
_cell.length_c   1.000
_cell.angle_alpha   90.00
_cell.angle_beta   90.00
_cell.angle_gamma   90.00
#
_symmetry.space_group_name_H-M   'P 1'
#
loop_
_entity.id
_entity.type
_entity.pdbx_description
1 polymer ?
#
loop_
_entity_poly.entity_id
_entity_poly.type
_entity_poly.pdbx_seq_one_letter_code
_entity_poly.pdbx_strand_id
1 'polypeptide(L)' 'LYKPNNNLVQCVDQLCAGVHLTSDHHCDTPDDQCDYEVEYADHGSSLGVLVRDYVPLQFTNGSVIHPKIAFG' A
#
# COMPACT_ATOMS: atom_id res chain seq x y z
N LEU A 1 15.90 0.92 -5.14
CA LEU A 1 14.79 1.11 -4.18
C LEU A 1 13.78 2.05 -4.81
N TYR A 2 12.48 1.76 -4.72
CA TYR A 2 11.43 2.67 -5.17
C TYR A 2 11.49 3.99 -4.37
N LYS A 3 11.22 5.12 -5.01
CA LYS A 3 11.20 6.44 -4.36
C LYS A 3 9.78 7.03 -4.51
N PRO A 4 8.97 7.03 -3.43
CA PRO A 4 7.65 7.65 -3.46
C PRO A 4 7.73 9.12 -3.89
N ASN A 5 6.71 9.57 -4.61
CA ASN A 5 6.59 10.95 -5.09
C ASN A 5 5.19 11.48 -4.82
N ASN A 6 4.96 11.92 -3.58
CA ASN A 6 3.71 12.52 -3.12
C ASN A 6 2.46 11.67 -3.44
N ASN A 7 2.61 10.35 -3.36
CA ASN A 7 1.62 9.34 -3.73
C ASN A 7 1.40 8.30 -2.62
N LEU A 8 1.68 8.72 -1.38
CA LEU A 8 1.34 7.96 -0.19
C LEU A 8 -0.19 7.78 -0.14
N VAL A 9 -0.63 6.61 0.30
CA VAL A 9 -2.04 6.40 0.65
C VAL A 9 -2.28 7.02 2.02
N GLN A 10 -3.37 7.78 2.14
CA GLN A 10 -3.77 8.38 3.42
C GLN A 10 -4.42 7.32 4.30
N CYS A 11 -4.29 7.46 5.62
CA CYS A 11 -4.80 6.52 6.59
C CYS A 11 -6.29 6.25 6.40
N VAL A 12 -7.11 7.28 6.19
CA VAL A 12 -8.58 7.11 6.02
C VAL A 12 -9.01 6.55 4.65
N ASP A 13 -8.08 6.32 3.71
CA ASP A 13 -8.39 5.72 2.41
C ASP A 13 -8.81 4.24 2.62
N GLN A 14 -9.84 3.80 1.91
CA GLN A 14 -10.35 2.41 2.00
C GLN A 14 -9.29 1.37 1.64
N LEU A 15 -8.28 1.74 0.84
CA LEU A 15 -7.13 0.89 0.56
C LEU A 15 -6.30 0.61 1.81
N CYS A 16 -6.21 1.57 2.73
CA CYS A 16 -5.50 1.40 3.99
C CYS A 16 -6.27 0.44 4.92
N ALA A 17 -7.58 0.66 5.08
CA ALA A 17 -8.44 -0.24 5.84
C ALA A 17 -8.40 -1.69 5.30
N GLY A 18 -8.20 -1.87 3.99
CA GLY A 18 -8.10 -3.20 3.38
C GLY A 18 -6.84 -3.99 3.77
N VAL A 19 -5.74 -3.32 4.12
CA VAL A 19 -4.50 -3.98 4.59
C VAL A 19 -4.44 -4.12 6.11
N HIS A 20 -5.23 -3.33 6.85
CA HIS A 20 -5.46 -3.49 8.29
C HIS A 20 -6.57 -4.52 8.52
N LEU A 21 -6.20 -5.80 8.62
CA LEU A 21 -7.15 -6.90 8.84
C LEU A 21 -7.80 -6.90 10.24
N THR A 22 -7.29 -6.09 11.17
CA THR A 22 -7.78 -5.97 12.55
C THR A 22 -8.72 -4.78 12.69
N SER A 23 -9.66 -4.88 13.63
CA SER A 23 -10.70 -3.88 13.89
C SER A 23 -10.21 -2.56 14.49
N ASP A 24 -8.91 -2.41 14.76
CA ASP A 24 -8.31 -1.25 15.42
C ASP A 24 -7.52 -0.36 14.46
N HIS A 25 -7.94 -0.25 13.20
CA HIS A 25 -7.42 0.75 12.29
C HIS A 25 -7.82 2.15 12.78
N HIS A 26 -6.92 2.79 13.53
CA HIS A 26 -7.08 4.14 14.06
C HIS A 26 -6.13 5.10 13.35
N CYS A 27 -6.68 6.22 12.90
CA CYS A 27 -5.90 7.33 12.34
C CYS A 27 -5.89 8.47 13.37
N ASP A 28 -4.70 8.93 13.77
CA ASP A 28 -4.58 10.10 14.64
C ASP A 28 -5.05 11.37 13.90
N THR A 29 -4.68 11.46 12.62
CA THR A 29 -5.17 12.46 11.67
C THR A 29 -5.61 11.83 10.35
N PRO A 30 -6.57 12.43 9.62
CA PRO A 30 -7.03 11.87 8.34
C PRO A 30 -5.95 11.80 7.27
N ASP A 31 -4.96 12.69 7.32
CA ASP A 31 -3.89 12.83 6.32
C ASP A 31 -2.60 12.07 6.66
N ASP A 32 -2.57 11.34 7.77
CA ASP A 32 -1.47 10.44 8.11
C ASP A 32 -1.19 9.45 6.98
N GLN A 33 0.09 9.05 6.85
CA GLN A 33 0.46 8.00 5.91
C GLN A 33 -0.12 6.65 6.35
N CYS A 34 -0.53 5.84 5.38
CA CYS A 34 -0.99 4.49 5.64
C CYS A 34 0.20 3.56 5.91
N ASP A 35 0.53 3.39 7.19
CA ASP A 35 1.50 2.40 7.64
C ASP A 35 0.84 1.03 7.79
N TYR A 36 1.56 -0.05 7.52
CA TYR A 36 1.08 -1.42 7.73
C TYR A 36 2.21 -2.31 8.26
N GLU A 37 1.86 -3.33 9.05
CA GLU A 37 2.82 -4.32 9.52
C GLU A 37 2.60 -5.64 8.77
N VAL A 38 3.69 -6.26 8.31
CA VAL A 38 3.68 -7.60 7.73
C VAL A 38 4.47 -8.54 8.62
N GLU A 39 3.82 -9.61 9.05
CA GLU A 39 4.46 -10.73 9.74
C GLU A 39 4.89 -11.78 8.71
N TYR A 40 6.13 -12.24 8.82
CA TYR A 40 6.68 -13.28 7.97
C TYR A 40 6.62 -14.64 8.64
N ALA A 41 6.76 -15.71 7.85
CA ALA A 41 6.70 -17.09 8.34
C ALA A 41 7.79 -17.46 9.36
N ASP A 42 8.85 -16.64 9.48
CA ASP A 42 9.93 -16.78 10.47
C ASP A 42 9.67 -16.02 11.77
N HIS A 43 8.45 -15.50 11.96
CA HIS A 43 8.05 -14.64 13.08
C HIS A 43 8.77 -13.29 13.15
N GLY A 44 9.49 -12.90 12.09
CA GLY A 44 9.92 -11.52 11.91
C GLY A 44 8.76 -10.63 11.49
N SER A 45 8.86 -9.34 11.77
CA SER A 45 7.94 -8.34 11.22
C SER A 45 8.67 -7.15 10.62
N SER A 46 8.00 -6.50 9.67
CA SER A 46 8.44 -5.23 9.07
C SER A 46 7.29 -4.24 9.03
N LEU A 47 7.61 -2.98 9.31
CA LEU A 47 6.72 -1.85 9.06
C LEU A 47 6.92 -1.36 7.62
N GLY A 48 5.84 -1.24 6.88
CA GLY A 48 5.79 -0.71 5.52
C GLY A 48 4.86 0.49 5.41
N VAL A 49 4.94 1.19 4.28
CA VAL A 49 4.08 2.33 3.94
C VAL A 49 3.39 2.04 2.63
N LEU A 50 2.07 2.19 2.57
CA LEU A 50 1.29 1.95 1.37
C LEU A 50 1.36 3.16 0.42
N VAL A 51 1.70 2.91 -0.83
CA VAL A 51 1.71 3.92 -1.91
C VAL A 51 0.73 3.55 -3.00
N ARG A 52 0.28 4.53 -3.79
CA ARG A 52 -0.61 4.32 -4.92
C ARG A 52 -0.09 5.02 -6.17
N ASP A 53 0.45 4.24 -7.11
CA ASP A 53 1.12 4.75 -8.31
C ASP A 53 0.68 4.04 -9.59
N TYR A 54 1.07 4.59 -10.73
CA TYR A 54 0.95 3.95 -12.03
C TYR A 54 2.11 2.98 -12.26
N VAL A 55 1.79 1.69 -12.42
CA VAL A 55 2.80 0.63 -12.61
C VAL A 55 2.62 -0.01 -13.99
N PRO A 56 3.69 -0.17 -14.80
CA PRO A 56 3.59 -0.90 -16.06
C PRO A 56 3.32 -2.39 -15.78
N LEU A 57 2.17 -2.88 -16.23
CA LEU A 57 1.75 -4.27 -16.09
C LEU A 57 1.59 -4.90 -17.47
N GLN A 58 2.36 -5.96 -17.73
CA GLN A 58 2.27 -6.74 -18.95
C GLN A 58 1.25 -7.88 -18.78
N PHE A 59 0.25 -7.91 -19.65
CA PHE A 59 -0.74 -8.98 -19.69
C PHE A 59 -0.22 -10.21 -20.44
N THR A 60 -0.87 -11.36 -20.22
CA THR A 60 -0.52 -12.64 -20.86
C THR A 60 -0.67 -12.62 -22.38
N ASN A 61 -1.43 -11.66 -22.91
CA ASN A 61 -1.57 -11.41 -24.35
C ASN A 61 -0.47 -10.48 -24.93
N GLY A 62 0.52 -10.09 -24.12
CA GLY A 62 1.64 -9.24 -24.52
C GLY A 62 1.38 -7.73 -24.46
N SER A 63 0.14 -7.29 -24.26
CA SER A 63 -0.17 -5.85 -24.10
C SER A 63 0.35 -5.31 -22.76
N VAL A 64 0.74 -4.03 -22.74
CA VAL A 64 1.18 -3.33 -21.53
C VAL A 64 0.18 -2.24 -21.19
N ILE A 65 -0.30 -2.25 -19.95
CA ILE A 65 -1.15 -1.21 -19.39
C ILE A 65 -0.44 -0.53 -18.21
N HIS A 66 -0.91 0.68 -17.85
CA HIS A 66 -0.40 1.43 -16.71
C HIS A 66 -1.55 1.71 -15.73
N PRO A 67 -2.05 0.71 -14.99
CA PRO A 67 -3.10 0.93 -14.01
C PRO A 67 -2.54 1.64 -12.77
N LYS A 68 -3.42 2.38 -12.10
CA LYS A 68 -3.14 2.95 -10.79
C LYS A 68 -3.40 1.88 -9.73
N ILE A 69 -2.36 1.37 -9.11
CA ILE A 69 -2.44 0.30 -8.11
C ILE A 69 -1.82 0.74 -6.80
N ALA A 70 -2.34 0.22 -5.70
CA ALA A 70 -1.71 0.38 -4.38
C ALA A 70 -0.76 -0.80 -4.12
N PHE A 71 0.42 -0.51 -3.59
CA PHE A 71 1.43 -1.50 -3.24
C PHE A 71 2.29 -0.98 -2.09
N GLY A 72 2.94 -1.88 -1.39
CA GLY A 72 3.77 -1.60 -0.23
C GLY A 72 4.71 -2.75 0.04
#